data_AF-A0A1G3CJY4-F1
#
_entry.id   AF-A0A1G3CJY4-F1
#
_cell.length_a   1.000
_cell.length_b   1.000
_cell.length_c   1.000
_cell.angle_alpha   90.00
_cell.angle_beta   90.00
_cell.angle_gamma   90.00
#
_symmetry.space_group_name_H-M   'P 1'
#
loop_
_entity.id
_entity.type
_entity.pdbx_description
1 polymer ?
#
loop_
_entity_poly.entity_id
_entity_poly.type
_entity_poly.pdbx_seq_one_letter_code
_entity_poly.pdbx_strand_id
1 'polypeptide(L)'
;MAEDCIGPKIKKQIEEMRCGDVIVLENLRFYPGEEKNDPSFAKELASLCDVFIQDAFGNCHRKHASMIGVDGYVPSAAGFLLKKEID
;
A
#
# COMPACT_ATOMS: atom_id res chain seq x y z
N MET A 1 -12.50 -2.85 -8.75
CA MET A 1 -11.15 -3.44 -8.62
C MET A 1 -10.33 -2.88 -9.75
N ALA A 2 -9.14 -2.39 -9.43
CA ALA A 2 -8.24 -1.80 -10.42
C ALA A 2 -7.55 -2.90 -11.22
N GLU A 3 -7.15 -2.60 -12.45
CA GLU A 3 -6.50 -3.58 -13.34
C GLU A 3 -5.03 -3.84 -12.98
N ASP A 4 -4.45 -2.98 -12.14
CA ASP A 4 -3.06 -3.05 -11.72
C ASP A 4 -2.93 -2.43 -10.30
N CYS A 5 -1.74 -2.48 -9.70
CA CYS A 5 -1.44 -1.79 -8.45
C CYS A 5 -0.47 -0.62 -8.61
N ILE A 6 0.17 -0.49 -9.78
CA ILE A 6 1.11 0.59 -10.07
C ILE A 6 0.93 1.09 -11.52
N GLY A 7 1.74 2.09 -11.93
CA GLY A 7 1.70 2.63 -13.28
C GLY A 7 0.69 3.76 -13.53
N PRO A 8 0.71 4.33 -14.75
CA PRO A 8 0.02 5.59 -15.06
C PRO A 8 -1.50 5.47 -15.05
N LYS A 9 -2.06 4.29 -15.36
CA LYS A 9 -3.50 4.07 -15.38
C LYS A 9 -4.09 4.16 -13.98
N ILE A 10 -3.42 3.57 -12.98
CA ILE A 10 -3.83 3.61 -11.57
C ILE A 10 -3.70 5.03 -11.01
N LYS A 11 -2.61 5.73 -11.32
CA LYS A 11 -2.42 7.13 -10.91
C LYS A 11 -3.56 8.02 -11.38
N LYS A 12 -3.92 7.90 -12.66
CA LYS A 12 -5.05 8.65 -13.23
C LYS A 12 -6.38 8.30 -12.55
N GLN A 13 -6.63 7.02 -12.27
CA GLN A 13 -7.84 6.60 -11.58
C GLN A 13 -7.94 7.20 -10.17
N ILE A 14 -6.81 7.26 -9.45
CA ILE A 14 -6.74 7.86 -8.11
C ILE A 14 -6.94 9.37 -8.15
N GLU A 15 -6.35 10.06 -9.14
CA GLU A 15 -6.54 11.50 -9.35
C GLU A 15 -8.02 11.87 -9.63
N GLU A 16 -8.79 10.94 -10.19
CA GLU A 16 -10.22 11.12 -10.49
C GLU A 16 -11.14 10.75 -9.31
N MET A 17 -10.60 10.21 -8.21
CA MET A 17 -11.39 9.81 -7.03
C MET A 17 -11.95 11.02 -6.29
N ARG A 18 -13.14 10.84 -5.72
CA ARG A 18 -13.81 11.80 -4.85
C ARG A 18 -13.70 11.38 -3.39
N CYS A 19 -13.91 12.32 -2.47
CA CYS A 19 -13.94 12.00 -1.05
C CYS A 19 -14.98 10.92 -0.75
N GLY A 20 -14.54 9.83 -0.11
CA GLY A 20 -15.37 8.67 0.22
C GLY A 20 -15.33 7.55 -0.82
N ASP A 21 -14.70 7.74 -1.97
CA ASP A 21 -14.49 6.66 -2.93
C ASP A 21 -13.49 5.64 -2.39
N VAL A 22 -13.67 4.38 -2.80
CA VAL A 22 -12.78 3.27 -2.43
C VAL A 22 -12.32 2.55 -3.69
N ILE A 23 -11.02 2.36 -3.79
CA ILE A 23 -10.41 1.54 -4.83
C ILE A 23 -9.65 0.37 -4.20
N VAL A 24 -9.80 -0.80 -4.79
CA VAL A 24 -9.02 -1.99 -4.45
C VAL A 24 -8.06 -2.23 -5.60
N LEU A 25 -6.77 -2.14 -5.33
CA LEU A 25 -5.70 -2.40 -6.30
C LEU A 25 -5.61 -3.90 -6.62
N GLU A 26 -4.96 -4.22 -7.75
CA GLU A 26 -4.66 -5.60 -8.10
C GLU A 26 -3.67 -6.24 -7.09
N ASN A 27 -3.61 -7.57 -7.07
CA ASN A 27 -2.77 -8.35 -6.18
C ASN A 27 -1.28 -7.94 -6.27
N LEU A 28 -0.78 -7.33 -5.19
CA LEU A 28 0.61 -6.83 -5.09
C LEU A 28 1.65 -7.91 -5.35
N ARG A 29 1.36 -9.19 -5.06
CA ARG A 29 2.30 -10.30 -5.27
C ARG A 29 2.45 -10.72 -6.74
N PHE A 30 1.69 -10.12 -7.66
CA PHE A 30 2.00 -10.23 -9.09
C PHE A 30 3.29 -9.50 -9.45
N TYR A 31 3.73 -8.56 -8.61
CA TYR A 31 5.03 -7.92 -8.72
C TYR A 31 6.05 -8.61 -7.81
N PRO A 32 7.16 -9.14 -8.36
CA PRO A 32 8.20 -9.78 -7.55
C PRO A 32 8.89 -8.79 -6.59
N GLY A 33 8.74 -7.48 -6.83
CA GLY A 33 9.23 -6.42 -5.94
C GLY A 33 8.53 -6.41 -4.58
N GLU A 34 7.30 -6.92 -4.49
CA GLU A 34 6.55 -6.98 -3.23
C GLU A 34 7.26 -7.85 -2.19
N GLU A 35 7.55 -9.11 -2.53
CA GLU A 35 8.19 -10.05 -1.60
C GLU A 35 9.68 -9.75 -1.37
N LYS A 36 10.33 -9.06 -2.33
CA LYS A 36 11.73 -8.63 -2.23
C LYS A 36 11.93 -7.34 -1.46
N ASN A 37 10.86 -6.67 -1.04
CA ASN A 37 10.91 -5.32 -0.49
C ASN A 37 11.64 -4.33 -1.40
N ASP A 38 11.33 -4.37 -2.70
CA ASP A 38 12.01 -3.55 -3.68
C ASP A 38 11.72 -2.05 -3.42
N PRO A 39 12.75 -1.21 -3.22
CA PRO A 39 12.54 0.21 -2.93
C PRO A 39 11.83 0.98 -4.05
N SER A 40 12.00 0.57 -5.31
CA SER A 40 11.35 1.24 -6.44
C SER A 40 9.86 0.93 -6.44
N PHE A 41 9.50 -0.34 -6.19
CA PHE A 41 8.11 -0.76 -6.06
C PHE A 41 7.43 -0.11 -4.84
N ALA A 42 8.10 -0.08 -3.68
CA ALA A 42 7.61 0.59 -2.49
C ALA A 42 7.38 2.09 -2.71
N LYS A 43 8.31 2.77 -3.38
CA LYS A 43 8.19 4.20 -3.73
C LYS A 43 7.04 4.44 -4.71
N GLU A 44 6.82 3.53 -5.65
CA GLU A 44 5.71 3.65 -6.60
C GLU A 44 4.36 3.49 -5.90
N LEU A 45 4.21 2.52 -5.00
CA LEU A 45 3.01 2.38 -4.16
C LEU A 45 2.79 3.62 -3.27
N ALA A 46 3.85 4.11 -2.62
CA ALA A 46 3.77 5.31 -1.80
C ALA A 46 3.38 6.56 -2.60
N SER A 47 3.71 6.62 -3.90
CA SER A 47 3.31 7.76 -4.75
C SER A 47 1.81 7.85 -5.02
N LEU A 48 1.03 6.85 -4.59
CA LEU A 48 -0.42 6.77 -4.78
C LEU A 48 -1.22 7.37 -3.62
N CYS A 49 -0.57 7.71 -2.50
CA CYS A 49 -1.25 8.20 -1.31
C CYS A 49 -0.44 9.26 -0.56
N ASP A 50 -1.13 10.04 0.27
CA ASP A 50 -0.50 11.01 1.18
C ASP A 50 -0.18 10.39 2.55
N VAL A 51 -0.89 9.31 2.93
CA VAL A 51 -0.79 8.63 4.23
C VAL A 51 -0.90 7.13 4.02
N PHE A 52 -0.10 6.37 4.76
CA PHE A 52 -0.17 4.92 4.80
C PHE A 52 -0.80 4.43 6.10
N ILE A 53 -1.81 3.56 6.00
CA ILE A 53 -2.44 2.91 7.16
C ILE A 53 -2.15 1.42 7.09
N GLN A 54 -1.41 0.90 8.07
CA GLN A 54 -1.15 -0.52 8.19
C GLN A 54 -2.22 -1.17 9.07
N ASP A 55 -3.08 -1.99 8.48
CA ASP A 55 -4.14 -2.71 9.20
C ASP A 55 -4.07 -4.24 9.01
N ALA A 56 -2.99 -4.76 8.42
CA ALA A 56 -2.82 -6.19 8.12
C ALA A 56 -1.88 -6.90 9.12
N PHE A 57 -2.27 -7.01 10.40
CA PHE A 57 -1.46 -7.62 11.47
C PHE A 57 -0.89 -9.00 11.10
N GLY A 58 -1.72 -9.87 10.50
CA GLY A 58 -1.30 -11.22 10.09
C GLY A 58 -0.09 -11.23 9.13
N ASN A 59 0.18 -10.13 8.42
CA ASN A 59 1.32 -10.00 7.52
C ASN A 59 2.45 -9.13 8.10
N CYS A 60 2.29 -8.49 9.26
CA CYS A 60 3.26 -7.53 9.81
C CYS A 60 4.64 -8.15 10.09
N HIS A 61 4.73 -9.48 10.23
CA HIS A 61 5.99 -10.20 10.37
C HIS A 61 6.81 -10.27 9.07
N ARG A 62 6.25 -9.88 7.92
CA ARG A 62 6.90 -9.99 6.60
C ARG A 62 7.53 -8.67 6.19
N LYS A 63 8.78 -8.75 5.73
CA LYS A 63 9.52 -7.62 5.17
C LYS A 63 9.14 -7.42 3.70
N HIS A 64 7.88 -7.11 3.42
CA HIS A 64 7.42 -6.82 2.07
C HIS A 64 7.37 -5.31 1.80
N ALA A 65 7.37 -4.93 0.52
CA ALA A 65 7.30 -3.55 0.08
C ALA A 65 6.03 -2.85 0.61
N SER A 66 4.86 -3.48 0.45
CA SER A 66 3.58 -2.95 0.94
C SER A 66 3.43 -2.91 2.46
N MET A 67 4.30 -3.62 3.20
CA MET A 67 4.20 -3.75 4.65
C MET A 67 5.16 -2.81 5.39
N ILE A 68 6.39 -2.71 4.89
CA ILE A 68 7.50 -1.97 5.53
C ILE A 68 8.10 -0.95 4.56
N GLY A 69 8.21 -1.29 3.27
CA GLY A 69 8.84 -0.40 2.29
C GLY A 69 8.14 0.95 2.16
N VAL A 70 6.81 0.97 2.17
CA VAL A 70 6.00 2.20 2.04
C VAL A 70 6.20 3.16 3.22
N ASP A 71 6.45 2.64 4.43
CA ASP A 71 6.60 3.42 5.67
C ASP A 71 7.75 4.45 5.61
N GLY A 72 8.75 4.22 4.75
CA GLY A 72 9.86 5.15 4.55
C GLY A 72 9.56 6.37 3.68
N TYR A 73 8.39 6.45 3.03
CA TYR A 73 8.10 7.45 2.01
C TYR A 73 6.95 8.40 2.35
N VAL A 74 6.02 7.96 3.19
CA VAL A 74 4.84 8.74 3.59
C VAL A 74 4.60 8.58 5.09
N PRO A 75 3.93 9.53 5.76
CA PRO A 75 3.49 9.35 7.14
C PRO A 75 2.64 8.08 7.30
N SER A 76 2.94 7.29 8.32
CA SER A 76 2.27 6.02 8.57
C SER A 76 1.59 5.96 9.92
N ALA A 77 0.50 5.21 10.00
CA ALA A 77 -0.17 4.89 11.25
C ALA A 77 -0.70 3.45 11.26
N ALA A 78 -0.92 2.92 12.47
CA ALA A 78 -1.63 1.67 12.66
C ALA A 78 -3.13 1.87 12.47
N GLY A 79 -3.76 0.97 11.72
CA GLY A 79 -5.22 0.86 11.66
C GLY A 79 -5.79 0.25 12.94
N PHE A 80 -7.12 0.15 13.01
CA PHE A 80 -7.80 -0.31 14.22
C PHE A 80 -7.56 -1.80 14.52
N LEU A 81 -7.46 -2.66 13.50
CA LEU A 81 -7.14 -4.07 13.69
C LEU A 81 -5.72 -4.21 14.21
N LEU A 82 -4.75 -3.55 13.59
CA LEU A 82 -3.36 -3.61 14.05
C LEU A 82 -3.22 -3.11 15.49
N LYS A 83 -3.86 -1.97 15.82
CA LYS A 83 -3.86 -1.43 17.19
C LYS A 83 -4.42 -2.44 18.19
N LYS A 84 -5.56 -3.06 17.88
CA LYS A 84 -6.21 -4.05 18.76
C LYS A 84 -5.36 -5.30 19.01
N GLU A 85 -4.57 -5.73 18.03
CA GLU A 85 -3.70 -6.91 18.16
C GLU A 85 -2.43 -6.63 18.98
N ILE A 86 -2.04 -5.36 19.12
CA ILE A 86 -0.87 -4.92 19.89
C ILE A 86 -1.23 -4.53 21.33
N ASP A 87 -2.40 -3.91 21.52
CA ASP A 87 -2.92 -3.49 22.84
C ASP A 87 -3.27 -4.69 23.74
#